data_AF-C3YT28-F1
#
_entry.id   AF-C3YT28-F1
#
_cell.length_a   1.000
_cell.length_b   1.000
_cell.length_c   1.000
_cell.angle_alpha   90.00
_cell.angle_beta   90.00
_cell.angle_gamma   90.00
#
_symmetry.space_group_name_H-M   'P 1'
#
loop_
_entity.id
_entity.type
_entity.pdbx_description
1 polymer ?
#
loop_
_entity_poly.entity_id
_entity_poly.type
_entity_poly.pdbx_seq_one_letter_code
_entity_poly.pdbx_strand_id
1 'polypeptide(L)'
;MADVPMSDRHRVIIRKKYVPLSRDLNPKKKYVPLSRDLEARYVTPYLYQEGVLTEEMMEDLAAIPDERRSYKARKLLDIIMTRGDRAFGVFKRALEEAEYQHLTKLSKTSIERENANIKRSSSGVNSDDVPPGPLRLWRLSLHQFKNSPTARNFIKGFSLMESGGEILTNSNYTNVSGVDKVVEGFVLQERLTPSSYNHFLYSAEGLGLEKERMEQLMGDFPDSSSCLFLQAALMPFGDGRSRALRKAVDLILRNRKLDSLYEHLHHIYCVLGDTILNVNRDNPVSAVPVFTSALMYKPDCFLAIHLAAECSMVLSPQDATQQFQRYLQLAPPCDKRSHWAHYCLAILYSWESNSEKAEEHYKYAVEAEENLLPNFVTGWAKREAQRVFDLDGNEEETKPMKGLDTNYKEEETKPMKCL
;
A
#
# COMPACT_ATOMS: atom_id res chain seq x y z
N MET A 1 13.23 -20.42 26.17
CA MET A 1 12.60 -19.09 26.40
C MET A 1 11.61 -18.87 25.28
N ALA A 2 10.36 -18.51 25.57
CA ALA A 2 9.39 -18.26 24.51
C ALA A 2 9.87 -17.07 23.65
N ASP A 3 9.98 -17.27 22.34
CA ASP A 3 10.39 -16.23 21.40
C ASP A 3 9.31 -15.16 21.36
N VAL A 4 9.54 -14.06 22.07
CA VAL A 4 8.72 -12.86 21.92
C VAL A 4 8.97 -12.33 20.50
N PRO A 5 7.95 -12.18 19.65
CA PRO A 5 8.15 -11.68 18.30
C PRO A 5 8.68 -10.24 18.32
N MET A 6 9.41 -9.87 17.26
CA MET A 6 9.95 -8.52 17.11
C MET A 6 8.81 -7.47 17.11
N SER A 7 9.05 -6.30 17.71
CA SER A 7 8.08 -5.20 17.72
C SER A 7 7.69 -4.77 16.31
N ASP A 8 6.46 -4.28 16.16
CA ASP A 8 5.96 -3.80 14.86
C ASP A 8 6.83 -2.70 14.27
N ARG A 9 7.44 -1.86 15.11
CA ARG A 9 8.39 -0.83 14.69
C ARG A 9 9.57 -1.42 13.92
N HIS A 10 10.25 -2.41 14.48
CA HIS A 10 11.39 -3.05 13.82
C HIS A 10 10.95 -3.94 12.65
N ARG A 11 9.82 -4.63 12.75
CA ARG A 11 9.23 -5.41 11.63
C ARG A 11 8.91 -4.52 10.44
N VAL A 12 8.37 -3.32 10.67
CA VAL A 12 8.09 -2.35 9.60
C VAL A 12 9.38 -1.85 8.96
N ILE A 13 10.45 -1.61 9.72
CA ILE A 13 11.75 -1.22 9.17
C ILE A 13 12.31 -2.33 8.26
N ILE A 14 12.28 -3.59 8.70
CA ILE A 14 12.69 -4.73 7.88
C ILE A 14 11.78 -4.83 6.65
N ARG A 15 10.45 -4.87 6.82
CA ARG A 15 9.46 -5.06 5.74
C ARG A 15 9.50 -3.97 4.67
N LYS A 16 9.63 -2.71 5.07
CA LYS A 16 9.74 -1.54 4.16
C LYS A 16 10.97 -1.62 3.24
N LYS A 17 11.96 -2.44 3.61
CA LYS A 17 13.21 -2.66 2.85
C LYS A 17 13.33 -4.08 2.27
N TYR A 18 12.54 -5.01 2.79
CA TYR A 18 12.43 -6.41 2.38
C TYR A 18 11.52 -6.61 1.18
N VAL A 19 10.41 -5.88 1.17
CA VAL A 19 9.41 -5.93 0.11
C VAL A 19 9.87 -4.95 -0.97
N PRO A 20 10.20 -5.40 -2.19
CA PRO A 20 10.06 -4.51 -3.31
C PRO A 20 8.60 -4.06 -3.28
N LEU A 21 8.34 -2.77 -3.16
CA LEU A 21 7.18 -2.23 -3.86
C LEU A 21 7.42 -2.66 -5.31
N SER A 22 6.70 -3.71 -5.73
CA SER A 22 6.94 -4.53 -6.92
C SER A 22 7.02 -3.70 -8.21
N ARG A 23 8.14 -3.00 -8.46
CA ARG A 23 8.35 -2.12 -9.64
C ARG A 23 9.80 -1.80 -10.03
N ASP A 24 10.84 -2.46 -9.48
CA ASP A 24 12.22 -2.19 -9.97
C ASP A 24 12.56 -3.03 -11.21
N LEU A 25 12.03 -2.59 -12.35
CA LEU A 25 12.55 -2.88 -13.69
C LEU A 25 13.53 -1.76 -14.09
N ASN A 26 14.79 -1.78 -13.61
CA ASN A 26 15.89 -1.10 -14.32
C ASN A 26 17.30 -1.66 -13.94
N PRO A 27 18.14 -2.09 -14.91
CA PRO A 27 19.45 -2.70 -14.65
C PRO A 27 20.61 -1.76 -14.24
N LYS A 28 20.44 -0.43 -14.20
CA LYS A 28 21.60 0.49 -14.18
C LYS A 28 21.83 1.40 -12.95
N LYS A 29 20.97 1.41 -11.91
CA LYS A 29 21.32 2.01 -10.59
C LYS A 29 20.81 1.13 -9.44
N LYS A 30 21.74 0.58 -8.65
CA LYS A 30 21.56 -0.45 -7.62
C LYS A 30 20.94 0.11 -6.33
N TYR A 31 19.62 0.28 -6.29
CA TYR A 31 18.91 -0.01 -5.03
C TYR A 31 18.46 -1.46 -5.12
N VAL A 32 19.09 -2.27 -4.29
CA VAL A 32 18.90 -3.70 -4.33
C VAL A 32 18.04 -4.07 -3.14
N PRO A 33 16.94 -4.83 -3.31
CA PRO A 33 16.19 -5.38 -2.19
C PRO A 33 17.16 -5.99 -1.20
N LEU A 34 16.93 -5.84 0.11
CA LEU A 34 17.82 -6.42 1.13
C LEU A 34 18.06 -7.90 0.81
N SER A 35 17.03 -8.62 0.34
CA SER A 35 17.09 -10.01 -0.09
C SER A 35 17.95 -10.31 -1.34
N ARG A 36 18.30 -9.32 -2.17
CA ARG A 36 19.12 -9.50 -3.39
C ARG A 36 20.60 -9.18 -3.17
N ASP A 37 20.94 -8.31 -2.22
CA ASP A 37 22.33 -7.96 -1.87
C ASP A 37 22.81 -8.64 -0.58
N LEU A 38 21.89 -9.06 0.30
CA LEU A 38 22.21 -9.84 1.48
C LEU A 38 22.56 -11.26 1.07
N GLU A 39 23.82 -11.63 1.25
CA GLU A 39 24.22 -13.02 1.19
C GLU A 39 24.17 -13.61 2.60
N ALA A 40 23.16 -14.44 2.84
CA ALA A 40 22.88 -15.01 4.16
C ALA A 40 24.13 -15.61 4.80
N ARG A 41 25.00 -16.27 4.02
CA ARG A 41 26.25 -16.89 4.50
C ARG A 41 27.20 -15.98 5.27
N TYR A 42 27.19 -14.66 5.02
CA TYR A 42 28.08 -13.73 5.71
C TYR A 42 27.51 -13.20 7.03
N VAL A 43 26.19 -13.31 7.22
CA VAL A 43 25.51 -12.83 8.42
C VAL A 43 25.05 -13.96 9.34
N THR A 44 24.73 -15.14 8.79
CA THR A 44 24.22 -16.28 9.57
C THR A 44 25.18 -16.80 10.63
N PRO A 45 26.52 -16.87 10.44
CA PRO A 45 27.43 -17.32 11.49
C PRO A 45 27.40 -16.39 12.72
N TYR A 46 27.37 -15.08 12.49
CA TYR A 46 27.28 -14.09 13.56
C TYR A 46 25.93 -14.13 14.28
N LEU A 47 24.84 -14.25 13.52
CA LEU A 47 23.50 -14.40 14.08
C LEU A 47 23.34 -15.67 14.93
N TYR A 48 23.97 -16.77 14.52
CA TYR A 48 24.00 -18.02 15.29
C TYR A 48 24.85 -17.85 16.56
N GLN A 49 26.05 -17.28 16.46
CA GLN A 49 26.93 -17.00 17.60
C GLN A 49 26.26 -16.13 18.67
N GLU A 50 25.48 -15.13 18.26
CA GLU A 50 24.75 -14.22 19.16
C GLU A 50 23.44 -14.82 19.72
N GLY A 51 23.11 -16.07 19.34
CA GLY A 51 21.93 -16.81 19.78
C GLY A 51 20.61 -16.37 19.10
N VAL A 52 20.69 -15.63 18.00
CA VAL A 52 19.50 -15.22 17.23
C VAL A 52 18.97 -16.40 16.41
N LEU A 53 19.85 -17.16 15.77
CA LEU A 53 19.49 -18.38 15.02
C LEU A 53 19.72 -19.63 15.88
N THR A 54 18.84 -20.61 15.76
CA THR A 54 19.05 -21.95 16.33
C THR A 54 19.79 -22.86 15.34
N GLU A 55 20.26 -24.01 15.82
CA GLU A 55 20.91 -25.03 14.97
C GLU A 55 19.96 -25.54 13.88
N GLU A 56 18.70 -25.83 14.24
CA GLU A 56 17.64 -26.19 13.28
C GLU A 56 17.41 -25.12 12.20
N MET A 57 17.38 -23.83 12.57
CA MET A 57 17.24 -22.74 11.60
C MET A 57 18.45 -22.61 10.69
N MET A 58 19.65 -22.92 11.20
CA MET A 58 20.87 -22.95 10.40
C MET A 58 20.87 -24.10 9.41
N GLU A 59 20.40 -25.28 9.81
CA GLU A 59 20.20 -26.44 8.93
C GLU A 59 19.17 -26.12 7.83
N ASP A 60 18.04 -25.54 8.19
CA ASP A 60 16.99 -25.09 7.24
C ASP A 60 17.54 -24.10 6.21
N LEU A 61 18.34 -23.13 6.66
CA LEU A 61 18.96 -22.15 5.76
C LEU A 61 20.06 -22.81 4.91
N ALA A 62 20.84 -23.74 5.46
CA ALA A 62 21.90 -24.46 4.75
C ALA A 62 21.33 -25.41 3.68
N ALA A 63 20.15 -26.00 3.92
CA ALA A 63 19.45 -26.84 2.96
C ALA A 63 18.98 -26.07 1.70
N ILE A 64 18.92 -24.73 1.76
CA ILE A 64 18.65 -23.89 0.59
C ILE A 64 19.94 -23.74 -0.23
N PRO A 65 19.96 -24.20 -1.50
CA PRO A 65 21.11 -24.05 -2.38
C PRO A 65 21.51 -22.60 -2.59
N ASP A 66 22.80 -22.34 -2.75
CA ASP A 66 23.33 -20.97 -2.86
C ASP A 66 22.89 -20.26 -4.16
N GLU A 67 22.53 -21.01 -5.21
CA GLU A 67 21.92 -20.48 -6.44
C GLU A 67 20.57 -19.81 -6.16
N ARG A 68 19.90 -20.19 -5.06
CA ARG A 68 18.67 -19.57 -4.56
C ARG A 68 18.93 -18.52 -3.47
N ARG A 69 20.06 -17.80 -3.55
CA ARG A 69 20.46 -16.74 -2.59
C ARG A 69 19.33 -15.79 -2.19
N SER A 70 18.52 -15.33 -3.13
CA SER A 70 17.44 -14.37 -2.85
C SER A 70 16.26 -14.98 -2.10
N TYR A 71 16.07 -16.29 -2.18
CA TYR A 71 15.10 -17.03 -1.38
C TYR A 71 15.66 -17.32 0.02
N LYS A 72 16.96 -17.65 0.11
CA LYS A 72 17.67 -17.87 1.39
C LYS A 72 17.70 -16.60 2.25
N ALA A 73 18.03 -15.46 1.67
CA ALA A 73 17.98 -14.16 2.33
C ALA A 73 16.55 -13.77 2.74
N ARG A 74 15.55 -14.20 1.96
CA ARG A 74 14.14 -14.05 2.31
C ARG A 74 13.74 -14.82 3.55
N LYS A 75 14.00 -16.12 3.53
CA LYS A 75 13.76 -17.01 4.66
C LYS A 75 14.48 -16.51 5.92
N LEU A 76 15.72 -16.03 5.81
CA LEU A 76 16.46 -15.45 6.93
C LEU A 76 15.76 -14.22 7.53
N LEU A 77 15.29 -13.29 6.70
CA LEU A 77 14.60 -12.09 7.20
C LEU A 77 13.25 -12.42 7.84
N ASP A 78 12.53 -13.41 7.30
CA ASP A 78 11.31 -13.95 7.91
C ASP A 78 11.59 -14.54 9.30
N ILE A 79 12.69 -15.29 9.45
CA ILE A 79 13.14 -15.83 10.74
C ILE A 79 13.53 -14.69 11.69
N ILE A 80 14.32 -13.70 11.27
CA ILE A 80 14.75 -12.60 12.13
C ILE A 80 13.55 -11.87 12.73
N MET A 81 12.48 -11.64 11.95
CA MET A 81 11.26 -10.96 12.40
C MET A 81 10.49 -11.70 13.51
N THR A 82 10.77 -12.98 13.75
CA THR A 82 10.13 -13.75 14.84
C THR A 82 10.97 -13.81 16.11
N ARG A 83 12.21 -13.31 16.11
CA ARG A 83 13.21 -13.52 17.19
C ARG A 83 13.39 -12.33 18.14
N GLY A 84 12.35 -11.53 18.30
CA GLY A 84 12.31 -10.39 19.23
C GLY A 84 13.13 -9.18 18.80
N ASP A 85 13.02 -8.09 19.57
CA ASP A 85 13.69 -6.82 19.24
C ASP A 85 15.21 -6.90 19.29
N ARG A 86 15.77 -7.78 20.14
CA ARG A 86 17.21 -8.01 20.20
C ARG A 86 17.75 -8.51 18.85
N ALA A 87 17.00 -9.34 18.12
CA ALA A 87 17.41 -9.85 16.82
C ALA A 87 17.61 -8.74 15.79
N PHE A 88 16.84 -7.65 15.85
CA PHE A 88 17.04 -6.50 14.96
C PHE A 88 18.40 -5.82 15.19
N GLY A 89 18.75 -5.57 16.47
CA GLY A 89 20.03 -4.95 16.83
C GLY A 89 21.23 -5.83 16.46
N VAL A 90 21.13 -7.13 16.75
CA VAL A 90 22.17 -8.11 16.40
C VAL A 90 22.32 -8.24 14.89
N PHE A 91 21.20 -8.30 14.15
CA PHE A 91 21.22 -8.31 12.69
C PHE A 91 21.87 -7.07 12.10
N LYS A 92 21.61 -5.89 12.67
CA LYS A 92 22.27 -4.65 12.24
C LYS A 92 23.80 -4.72 12.43
N ARG A 93 24.27 -5.23 13.58
CA ARG A 93 25.71 -5.44 13.82
C ARG A 93 26.31 -6.47 12.86
N ALA A 94 25.60 -7.55 12.59
CA ALA A 94 26.02 -8.55 11.59
C ALA A 94 26.21 -7.92 10.20
N LEU A 95 25.34 -6.98 9.81
CA LEU A 95 25.48 -6.22 8.56
C LEU A 95 26.67 -5.25 8.59
N GLU A 96 26.97 -4.65 9.74
CA GLU A 96 28.15 -3.78 9.93
C GLU A 96 29.45 -4.58 9.80
N GLU A 97 29.52 -5.76 10.44
CA GLU A 97 30.69 -6.65 10.42
C GLU A 97 30.90 -7.31 9.05
N ALA A 98 29.82 -7.63 8.33
CA ALA A 98 29.88 -8.12 6.96
C ALA A 98 30.06 -7.00 5.91
N GLU A 99 30.49 -5.81 6.34
CA GLU A 99 30.80 -4.64 5.51
C GLU A 99 29.66 -4.13 4.60
N TYR A 100 28.40 -4.43 4.95
CA TYR A 100 27.23 -3.88 4.27
C TYR A 100 26.94 -2.42 4.68
N GLN A 101 27.92 -1.52 4.55
CA GLN A 101 27.82 -0.12 5.01
C GLN A 101 26.66 0.68 4.39
N HIS A 102 26.24 0.30 3.18
CA HIS A 102 25.06 0.90 2.52
C HIS A 102 23.74 0.47 3.18
N LEU A 103 23.72 -0.63 3.93
CA LEU A 103 22.57 -1.13 4.69
C LEU A 103 22.53 -0.56 6.12
N THR A 104 23.64 -0.06 6.65
CA THR A 104 23.77 0.35 8.08
C THR A 104 23.44 1.82 8.33
N LYS A 105 23.58 2.69 7.32
CA LYS A 105 23.20 4.13 7.36
C LYS A 105 21.68 4.40 7.51
N LEU A 106 20.85 3.36 7.53
CA LEU A 106 19.40 3.47 7.34
C LEU A 106 18.58 3.77 8.61
N SER A 107 19.18 3.85 9.80
CA SER A 107 18.44 4.02 11.07
C SER A 107 18.25 5.47 11.54
N LYS A 108 18.98 6.46 10.99
CA LYS A 108 18.96 7.84 11.53
C LYS A 108 17.82 8.73 10.98
N THR A 109 17.34 8.50 9.77
CA THR A 109 16.49 9.46 9.03
C THR A 109 14.97 9.35 9.25
N SER A 110 14.46 8.26 9.84
CA SER A 110 13.00 8.06 9.94
C SER A 110 12.37 8.68 11.18
N ILE A 111 13.13 8.82 12.28
CA ILE A 111 12.64 9.30 13.58
C ILE A 111 12.55 10.83 13.63
N GLU A 112 13.43 11.54 12.91
CA GLU A 112 13.47 13.00 12.90
C GLU A 112 12.39 13.61 11.98
N ARG A 113 12.01 12.93 10.90
CA ARG A 113 10.97 13.40 9.96
C ARG A 113 9.56 13.34 10.54
N GLU A 114 9.28 12.35 11.37
CA GLU A 114 7.97 12.18 12.01
C GLU A 114 7.75 13.23 13.11
N ASN A 115 8.79 13.52 13.90
CA ASN A 115 8.78 14.59 14.90
C ASN A 115 8.81 16.01 14.31
N ALA A 116 9.42 16.20 13.13
CA ALA A 116 9.45 17.49 12.44
C ALA A 116 8.10 17.87 11.80
N ASN A 117 7.33 16.89 11.32
CA ASN A 117 5.98 17.14 10.79
C ASN A 117 4.98 17.53 11.90
N ILE A 118 5.13 16.97 13.10
CA ILE A 118 4.33 17.36 14.28
C ILE A 118 4.65 18.82 14.69
N LYS A 119 5.92 19.22 14.64
CA LYS A 119 6.34 20.59 14.98
C LYS A 119 5.92 21.68 13.97
N ARG A 120 5.69 21.34 12.70
CA ARG A 120 5.19 22.32 11.70
C ARG A 120 3.69 22.62 11.82
N SER A 121 2.96 21.87 12.65
CA SER A 121 1.49 21.97 12.79
C SER A 121 1.05 22.87 13.95
N SER A 122 1.97 23.57 14.63
CA SER A 122 1.66 24.45 15.76
C SER A 122 1.15 25.83 15.33
N SER A 123 0.17 25.87 14.43
CA SER A 123 -0.59 27.10 14.15
C SER A 123 -1.94 27.04 14.86
N GLY A 124 -2.04 27.69 16.03
CA GLY A 124 -3.27 28.25 16.60
C GLY A 124 -4.47 27.34 16.89
N VAL A 125 -4.42 26.03 16.67
CA VAL A 125 -5.54 25.13 16.97
C VAL A 125 -5.63 24.92 18.47
N ASN A 126 -6.75 25.36 19.06
CA ASN A 126 -7.03 25.07 20.46
C ASN A 126 -7.29 23.56 20.62
N SER A 127 -6.42 22.88 21.37
CA SER A 127 -6.48 21.44 21.64
C SER A 127 -7.79 21.03 22.33
N ASP A 128 -8.43 21.98 23.00
CA ASP A 128 -9.68 21.80 23.74
C ASP A 128 -10.89 21.61 22.82
N ASP A 129 -10.81 22.01 21.55
CA ASP A 129 -11.90 21.87 20.57
C ASP A 129 -12.01 20.45 19.98
N VAL A 130 -11.07 19.54 20.32
CA VAL A 130 -11.07 18.16 19.84
C VAL A 130 -11.35 17.21 21.01
N PRO A 131 -12.53 16.54 21.02
CA PRO A 131 -12.93 15.63 22.10
C PRO A 131 -11.87 14.55 22.37
N PRO A 132 -11.69 14.13 23.64
CA PRO A 132 -10.78 13.04 23.98
C PRO A 132 -11.18 11.73 23.28
N GLY A 133 -10.22 10.82 23.12
CA GLY A 133 -10.43 9.52 22.49
C GLY A 133 -9.12 8.90 21.98
N PRO A 134 -9.12 7.60 21.68
CA PRO A 134 -7.91 6.88 21.26
C PRO A 134 -7.35 7.39 19.92
N LEU A 135 -8.18 7.95 19.04
CA LEU A 135 -7.78 8.53 17.76
C LEU A 135 -7.71 10.07 17.80
N ARG A 136 -7.69 10.67 19.01
CA ARG A 136 -7.62 12.14 19.19
C ARG A 136 -6.43 12.75 18.46
N LEU A 137 -5.25 12.13 18.51
CA LEU A 137 -4.04 12.64 17.84
C LEU A 137 -4.24 12.76 16.32
N TRP A 138 -4.91 11.78 15.70
CA TRP A 138 -5.26 11.82 14.28
C TRP A 138 -6.25 12.96 13.99
N ARG A 139 -7.31 13.10 14.79
CA ARG A 139 -8.30 14.19 14.63
C ARG A 139 -7.67 15.57 14.83
N LEU A 140 -6.80 15.73 15.83
CA LEU A 140 -6.05 16.97 16.09
C LEU A 140 -5.19 17.36 14.88
N SER A 141 -4.46 16.40 14.29
CA SER A 141 -3.62 16.65 13.11
C SER A 141 -4.41 17.16 11.90
N LEU A 142 -5.70 16.80 11.80
CA LEU A 142 -6.58 17.20 10.71
C LEU A 142 -7.40 18.45 11.03
N HIS A 143 -7.43 18.91 12.28
CA HIS A 143 -8.36 19.96 12.71
C HIS A 143 -8.10 21.30 12.02
N GLN A 144 -6.83 21.65 11.75
CA GLN A 144 -6.50 22.85 10.99
C GLN A 144 -7.06 22.83 9.56
N PHE A 145 -7.37 21.63 9.04
CA PHE A 145 -7.96 21.42 7.73
C PHE A 145 -9.47 21.12 7.81
N LYS A 146 -10.15 21.34 8.93
CA LYS A 146 -11.57 20.95 9.13
C LYS A 146 -12.57 21.48 8.10
N ASN A 147 -12.18 22.46 7.29
CA ASN A 147 -13.02 22.97 6.19
C ASN A 147 -12.84 22.18 4.88
N SER A 148 -11.75 21.42 4.73
CA SER A 148 -11.52 20.50 3.62
C SER A 148 -12.55 19.36 3.65
N PRO A 149 -13.20 19.02 2.51
CA PRO A 149 -14.07 17.85 2.41
C PRO A 149 -13.38 16.55 2.87
N THR A 150 -12.13 16.33 2.45
CA THR A 150 -11.34 15.14 2.81
C THR A 150 -11.08 15.08 4.31
N ALA A 151 -10.63 16.18 4.92
CA ALA A 151 -10.37 16.22 6.35
C ALA A 151 -11.64 16.01 7.17
N ARG A 152 -12.79 16.58 6.76
CA ARG A 152 -14.09 16.34 7.41
C ARG A 152 -14.47 14.86 7.41
N ASN A 153 -14.32 14.18 6.27
CA ASN A 153 -14.61 12.76 6.16
C ASN A 153 -13.71 11.93 7.08
N PHE A 154 -12.42 12.26 7.16
CA PHE A 154 -11.49 11.57 8.06
C PHE A 154 -11.81 11.83 9.53
N ILE A 155 -12.05 13.09 9.93
CA ILE A 155 -12.41 13.42 11.31
C ILE A 155 -13.71 12.70 11.71
N LYS A 156 -14.74 12.74 10.86
CA LYS A 156 -16.00 12.01 11.07
C LYS A 156 -15.76 10.50 11.17
N GLY A 157 -14.94 9.95 10.29
CA GLY A 157 -14.61 8.53 10.27
C GLY A 157 -13.90 8.09 11.55
N PHE A 158 -12.94 8.87 12.06
CA PHE A 158 -12.29 8.59 13.34
C PHE A 158 -13.27 8.65 14.50
N SER A 159 -14.15 9.66 14.57
CA SER A 159 -15.16 9.76 15.62
C SER A 159 -16.13 8.57 15.63
N LEU A 160 -16.53 8.08 14.45
CA LEU A 160 -17.37 6.89 14.33
C LEU A 160 -16.65 5.63 14.80
N MET A 161 -15.38 5.46 14.44
CA MET A 161 -14.56 4.34 14.90
C MET A 161 -14.37 4.34 16.41
N GLU A 162 -14.11 5.50 17.02
CA GLU A 162 -13.99 5.63 18.48
C GLU A 162 -15.32 5.28 19.17
N SER A 163 -16.44 5.81 18.67
CA SER A 163 -17.78 5.48 19.19
C SER A 163 -18.10 3.99 19.03
N GLY A 164 -17.74 3.38 17.90
CA GLY A 164 -17.92 1.94 17.70
C GLY A 164 -17.04 1.10 18.63
N GLY A 165 -15.78 1.51 18.82
CA GLY A 165 -14.86 0.90 19.78
C GLY A 165 -15.40 0.95 21.21
N GLU A 166 -15.94 2.09 21.64
CA GLU A 166 -16.57 2.25 22.95
C GLU A 166 -17.79 1.32 23.13
N ILE A 167 -18.65 1.20 22.12
CA ILE A 167 -19.78 0.26 22.16
C ILE A 167 -19.28 -1.18 22.31
N LEU A 168 -18.24 -1.56 21.57
CA LEU A 168 -17.65 -2.90 21.64
C LEU A 168 -17.08 -3.17 23.01
N THR A 169 -16.28 -2.26 23.57
CA THR A 169 -15.67 -2.44 24.89
C THR A 169 -16.71 -2.45 26.01
N ASN A 170 -17.67 -1.51 26.00
CA ASN A 170 -18.69 -1.40 27.05
C ASN A 170 -19.70 -2.55 27.02
N SER A 171 -19.98 -3.12 25.85
CA SER A 171 -20.82 -4.31 25.71
C SER A 171 -20.07 -5.62 25.91
N ASN A 172 -18.78 -5.57 26.27
CA ASN A 172 -17.95 -6.75 26.39
C ASN A 172 -17.95 -7.59 25.09
N TYR A 173 -17.88 -6.91 23.95
CA TYR A 173 -17.89 -7.47 22.59
C TYR A 173 -19.13 -8.31 22.27
N THR A 174 -20.32 -7.86 22.67
CA THR A 174 -21.60 -8.53 22.35
C THR A 174 -22.51 -7.70 21.45
N ASN A 175 -22.26 -6.40 21.33
CA ASN A 175 -23.10 -5.50 20.55
C ASN A 175 -22.52 -5.25 19.15
N VAL A 176 -23.11 -5.89 18.14
CA VAL A 176 -22.70 -5.79 16.74
C VAL A 176 -22.78 -4.36 16.16
N SER A 177 -23.61 -3.47 16.72
CA SER A 177 -23.70 -2.09 16.24
C SER A 177 -22.40 -1.30 16.41
N GLY A 178 -21.49 -1.75 17.28
CA GLY A 178 -20.15 -1.21 17.36
C GLY A 178 -19.30 -1.53 16.12
N VAL A 179 -19.48 -2.72 15.53
CA VAL A 179 -18.85 -3.11 14.26
C VAL A 179 -19.38 -2.24 13.12
N ASP A 180 -20.69 -1.98 13.06
CA ASP A 180 -21.31 -1.13 12.04
C ASP A 180 -20.66 0.27 12.00
N LYS A 181 -20.51 0.91 13.17
CA LYS A 181 -19.88 2.24 13.28
C LYS A 181 -18.41 2.21 12.86
N VAL A 182 -17.66 1.19 13.26
CA VAL A 182 -16.25 1.02 12.86
C VAL A 182 -16.13 0.88 11.35
N VAL A 183 -16.98 0.06 10.73
CA VAL A 183 -17.02 -0.12 9.26
C VAL A 183 -17.39 1.18 8.56
N GLU A 184 -18.41 1.91 9.02
CA GLU A 184 -18.78 3.22 8.48
C GLU A 184 -17.59 4.20 8.53
N GLY A 185 -16.84 4.21 9.63
CA GLY A 185 -15.66 5.05 9.75
C GLY A 185 -14.52 4.70 8.80
N PHE A 186 -14.33 3.41 8.48
CA PHE A 186 -13.40 2.98 7.43
C PHE A 186 -13.85 3.37 6.02
N VAL A 187 -15.15 3.25 5.74
CA VAL A 187 -15.75 3.65 4.46
C VAL A 187 -15.54 5.14 4.21
N LEU A 188 -15.82 5.99 5.20
CA LEU A 188 -15.65 7.45 5.08
C LEU A 188 -14.20 7.85 4.83
N GLN A 189 -13.24 7.11 5.38
CA GLN A 189 -11.81 7.33 5.15
C GLN A 189 -11.29 6.69 3.86
N GLU A 190 -12.15 5.98 3.14
CA GLU A 190 -11.81 5.22 1.93
C GLU A 190 -10.59 4.31 2.12
N ARG A 191 -10.60 3.51 3.18
CA ARG A 191 -9.52 2.58 3.51
C ARG A 191 -9.68 1.30 2.69
N LEU A 192 -8.58 0.73 2.20
CA LEU A 192 -8.60 -0.43 1.29
C LEU A 192 -7.73 -1.60 1.77
N THR A 193 -6.65 -1.32 2.49
CA THR A 193 -5.59 -2.29 2.73
C THR A 193 -5.71 -3.00 4.07
N PRO A 194 -5.42 -4.31 4.16
CA PRO A 194 -5.50 -5.07 5.42
C PRO A 194 -4.63 -4.48 6.52
N SER A 195 -3.45 -3.96 6.16
CA SER A 195 -2.54 -3.32 7.11
C SER A 195 -3.16 -2.09 7.74
N SER A 196 -3.91 -1.30 6.97
CA SER A 196 -4.60 -0.14 7.51
C SER A 196 -5.72 -0.54 8.45
N TYR A 197 -6.55 -1.54 8.10
CA TYR A 197 -7.60 -2.02 9.01
C TYR A 197 -7.00 -2.54 10.32
N ASN A 198 -5.98 -3.41 10.24
CA ASN A 198 -5.32 -3.97 11.42
C ASN A 198 -4.70 -2.90 12.32
N HIS A 199 -4.01 -1.91 11.74
CA HIS A 199 -3.41 -0.82 12.50
C HIS A 199 -4.45 -0.05 13.30
N PHE A 200 -5.54 0.38 12.67
CA PHE A 200 -6.55 1.18 13.36
C PHE A 200 -7.40 0.38 14.35
N LEU A 201 -7.63 -0.92 14.13
CA LEU A 201 -8.39 -1.73 15.09
C LEU A 201 -7.55 -2.13 16.30
N TYR A 202 -6.33 -2.62 16.09
CA TYR A 202 -5.63 -3.43 17.10
C TYR A 202 -4.35 -2.78 17.63
N SER A 203 -3.80 -1.76 16.97
CA SER A 203 -2.59 -1.11 17.48
C SER A 203 -2.90 -0.19 18.67
N ALA A 204 -1.88 0.05 19.51
CA ALA A 204 -1.97 1.00 20.62
C ALA A 204 -2.17 2.46 20.16
N GLU A 205 -1.82 2.77 18.91
CA GLU A 205 -2.05 4.08 18.27
C GLU A 205 -3.42 4.15 17.54
N GLY A 206 -4.13 3.01 17.51
CA GLY A 206 -5.47 2.83 16.96
C GLY A 206 -6.51 2.76 18.09
N LEU A 207 -7.53 1.92 17.91
CA LEU A 207 -8.56 1.67 18.92
C LEU A 207 -8.12 0.73 20.05
N GLY A 208 -7.05 -0.06 19.84
CA GLY A 208 -6.57 -1.03 20.84
C GLY A 208 -7.57 -2.13 21.19
N LEU A 209 -8.42 -2.54 20.23
CA LEU A 209 -9.42 -3.59 20.43
C LEU A 209 -8.75 -4.97 20.60
N GLU A 210 -9.40 -5.84 21.35
CA GLU A 210 -8.96 -7.22 21.56
C GLU A 210 -9.27 -8.06 20.31
N LYS A 211 -8.23 -8.56 19.65
CA LYS A 211 -8.35 -9.23 18.37
C LYS A 211 -9.19 -10.50 18.45
N GLU A 212 -8.92 -11.36 19.42
CA GLU A 212 -9.62 -12.63 19.62
C GLU A 212 -11.11 -12.41 19.87
N ARG A 213 -11.46 -11.37 20.63
CA ARG A 213 -12.85 -11.02 20.95
C ARG A 213 -13.60 -10.45 19.76
N MET A 214 -12.91 -9.65 18.94
CA MET A 214 -13.45 -9.18 17.67
C MET A 214 -13.70 -10.33 16.70
N GLU A 215 -12.76 -11.28 16.59
CA GLU A 215 -12.93 -12.47 15.74
C GLU A 215 -14.10 -13.33 16.21
N GLN A 216 -14.24 -13.53 17.53
CA GLN A 216 -15.39 -14.23 18.11
C GLN A 216 -16.70 -13.50 17.80
N LEU A 217 -16.80 -12.20 18.07
CA LEU A 217 -18.00 -11.42 17.79
C LEU A 217 -18.40 -11.49 16.30
N MET A 218 -17.45 -11.34 15.39
CA MET A 218 -17.76 -11.45 13.95
C MET A 218 -18.21 -12.86 13.55
N GLY A 219 -17.71 -13.90 14.24
CA GLY A 219 -18.15 -15.29 14.06
C GLY A 219 -19.55 -15.56 14.61
N ASP A 220 -19.93 -14.90 15.69
CA ASP A 220 -21.26 -15.04 16.33
C ASP A 220 -22.38 -14.36 15.52
N PHE A 221 -22.04 -13.43 14.62
CA PHE A 221 -22.98 -12.71 13.76
C PHE A 221 -22.68 -12.92 12.26
N PRO A 222 -22.77 -14.16 11.75
CA PRO A 222 -22.40 -14.49 10.36
C PRO A 222 -23.34 -13.86 9.31
N ASP A 223 -24.55 -13.46 9.71
CA ASP A 223 -25.53 -12.78 8.85
C ASP A 223 -25.42 -11.25 8.91
N SER A 224 -24.43 -10.70 9.64
CA SER A 224 -24.13 -9.26 9.62
C SER A 224 -23.21 -8.93 8.46
N SER A 225 -23.67 -8.05 7.55
CA SER A 225 -22.88 -7.57 6.42
C SER A 225 -21.61 -6.84 6.87
N SER A 226 -21.68 -6.07 7.96
CA SER A 226 -20.52 -5.40 8.58
C SER A 226 -19.51 -6.38 9.13
N CYS A 227 -19.95 -7.45 9.81
CA CYS A 227 -19.05 -8.49 10.32
C CYS A 227 -18.36 -9.23 9.16
N LEU A 228 -19.12 -9.67 8.15
CA LEU A 228 -18.57 -10.34 6.97
C LEU A 228 -17.59 -9.45 6.21
N PHE A 229 -17.95 -8.18 5.99
CA PHE A 229 -17.09 -7.22 5.31
C PHE A 229 -15.79 -6.98 6.11
N LEU A 230 -15.88 -6.71 7.40
CA LEU A 230 -14.70 -6.41 8.22
C LEU A 230 -13.78 -7.62 8.33
N GLN A 231 -14.34 -8.81 8.55
CA GLN A 231 -13.58 -10.06 8.57
C GLN A 231 -12.82 -10.26 7.25
N ALA A 232 -13.50 -10.07 6.11
CA ALA A 232 -12.88 -10.16 4.80
C ALA A 232 -11.81 -9.07 4.59
N ALA A 233 -12.10 -7.82 4.98
CA ALA A 233 -11.19 -6.69 4.81
C ALA A 233 -9.87 -6.85 5.60
N LEU A 234 -9.91 -7.58 6.72
CA LEU A 234 -8.74 -7.90 7.56
C LEU A 234 -7.86 -9.03 7.00
N MET A 235 -8.38 -9.87 6.10
CA MET A 235 -7.61 -10.94 5.48
C MET A 235 -6.45 -10.37 4.64
N PRO A 236 -5.31 -11.08 4.53
CA PRO A 236 -4.24 -10.69 3.62
C PRO A 236 -4.72 -10.72 2.16
N PHE A 237 -4.04 -9.97 1.28
CA PHE A 237 -4.31 -10.01 -0.15
C PHE A 237 -4.19 -11.45 -0.68
N GLY A 238 -5.17 -11.87 -1.48
CA GLY A 238 -5.24 -13.22 -2.05
C GLY A 238 -6.68 -13.62 -2.36
N ASP A 239 -6.85 -14.77 -3.01
CA ASP A 239 -8.17 -15.24 -3.45
C ASP A 239 -9.14 -15.49 -2.30
N GLY A 240 -8.64 -15.85 -1.12
CA GLY A 240 -9.45 -16.00 0.10
C GLY A 240 -10.17 -14.70 0.46
N ARG A 241 -9.45 -13.58 0.45
CA ARG A 241 -10.00 -12.23 0.68
C ARG A 241 -11.03 -11.87 -0.38
N SER A 242 -10.72 -12.08 -1.66
CA SER A 242 -11.65 -11.82 -2.76
C SER A 242 -12.96 -12.61 -2.63
N ARG A 243 -12.88 -13.91 -2.29
CA ARG A 243 -14.08 -14.73 -2.07
C ARG A 243 -14.90 -14.27 -0.87
N ALA A 244 -14.24 -13.92 0.23
CA ALA A 244 -14.93 -13.42 1.43
C ALA A 244 -15.62 -12.08 1.18
N LEU A 245 -14.95 -11.15 0.48
CA LEU A 245 -15.54 -9.86 0.08
C LEU A 245 -16.75 -10.04 -0.86
N ARG A 246 -16.69 -11.00 -1.80
CA ARG A 246 -17.85 -11.33 -2.65
C ARG A 246 -19.05 -11.82 -1.83
N LYS A 247 -18.83 -12.66 -0.83
CA LYS A 247 -19.91 -13.09 0.09
C LYS A 247 -20.55 -11.91 0.81
N ALA A 248 -19.76 -10.95 1.28
CA ALA A 248 -20.28 -9.73 1.90
C ALA A 248 -21.12 -8.91 0.89
N VAL A 249 -20.63 -8.74 -0.34
CA VAL A 249 -21.39 -8.07 -1.42
C VAL A 249 -22.72 -8.80 -1.71
N ASP A 250 -22.70 -10.12 -1.84
CA ASP A 250 -23.90 -10.91 -2.12
C ASP A 250 -24.95 -10.77 -1.02
N LEU A 251 -24.54 -10.74 0.25
CA LEU A 251 -25.44 -10.51 1.38
C LEU A 251 -26.06 -9.11 1.34
N ILE A 252 -25.25 -8.08 1.11
CA ILE A 252 -25.74 -6.68 1.02
C ILE A 252 -26.73 -6.55 -0.14
N LEU A 253 -26.43 -7.14 -1.30
CA LEU A 253 -27.32 -7.13 -2.46
C LEU A 253 -28.64 -7.86 -2.21
N ARG A 254 -28.60 -8.97 -1.46
CA ARG A 254 -29.80 -9.72 -1.07
C ARG A 254 -30.70 -8.88 -0.17
N ASN A 255 -30.11 -8.18 0.79
CA ASN A 255 -30.83 -7.35 1.76
C ASN A 255 -31.25 -5.97 1.20
N ARG A 256 -30.60 -5.52 0.12
CA ARG A 256 -30.88 -4.25 -0.57
C ARG A 256 -30.83 -3.07 0.41
N LYS A 257 -31.77 -2.11 0.28
CA LYS A 257 -31.85 -0.90 1.10
C LYS A 257 -32.10 -1.15 2.59
N LEU A 258 -32.41 -2.38 3.01
CA LEU A 258 -32.52 -2.73 4.43
C LEU A 258 -31.13 -2.96 5.07
N ASP A 259 -30.09 -3.15 4.25
CA ASP A 259 -28.72 -3.33 4.70
C ASP A 259 -28.05 -1.99 4.95
N SER A 260 -27.41 -1.83 6.11
CA SER A 260 -26.70 -0.60 6.51
C SER A 260 -25.54 -0.26 5.56
N LEU A 261 -24.97 -1.25 4.87
CA LEU A 261 -23.86 -1.05 3.95
C LEU A 261 -24.30 -0.83 2.50
N TYR A 262 -25.60 -0.89 2.19
CA TYR A 262 -26.09 -0.76 0.81
C TYR A 262 -25.72 0.60 0.18
N GLU A 263 -25.81 1.69 0.94
CA GLU A 263 -25.41 3.02 0.48
C GLU A 263 -23.89 3.15 0.25
N HIS A 264 -23.12 2.23 0.85
CA HIS A 264 -21.67 2.17 0.79
C HIS A 264 -21.14 1.07 -0.14
N LEU A 265 -22.02 0.42 -0.91
CA LEU A 265 -21.66 -0.72 -1.75
C LEU A 265 -20.58 -0.38 -2.79
N HIS A 266 -20.57 0.86 -3.29
CA HIS A 266 -19.51 1.38 -4.17
C HIS A 266 -18.11 1.27 -3.52
N HIS A 267 -17.97 1.57 -2.23
CA HIS A 267 -16.71 1.46 -1.51
C HIS A 267 -16.31 0.00 -1.31
N ILE A 268 -17.26 -0.88 -1.01
CA ILE A 268 -17.00 -2.32 -0.83
C ILE A 268 -16.53 -2.95 -2.14
N TYR A 269 -17.13 -2.57 -3.27
CA TYR A 269 -16.60 -2.91 -4.59
C TYR A 269 -15.20 -2.36 -4.82
N CYS A 270 -14.86 -1.16 -4.34
CA CYS A 270 -13.49 -0.65 -4.41
C CYS A 270 -12.51 -1.52 -3.61
N VAL A 271 -12.87 -1.99 -2.41
CA VAL A 271 -12.02 -2.90 -1.60
C VAL A 271 -11.85 -4.26 -2.29
N LEU A 272 -12.92 -4.80 -2.89
CA LEU A 272 -12.86 -6.04 -3.67
C LEU A 272 -12.00 -5.87 -4.93
N GLY A 273 -12.20 -4.78 -5.67
CA GLY A 273 -11.46 -4.46 -6.89
C GLY A 273 -9.98 -4.23 -6.59
N ASP A 274 -9.64 -3.47 -5.53
CA ASP A 274 -8.27 -3.28 -5.06
C ASP A 274 -7.63 -4.62 -4.67
N THR A 275 -8.39 -5.51 -4.01
CA THR A 275 -7.89 -6.86 -3.68
C THR A 275 -7.55 -7.64 -4.95
N ILE A 276 -8.44 -7.66 -5.94
CA ILE A 276 -8.23 -8.40 -7.20
C ILE A 276 -7.09 -7.79 -8.01
N LEU A 277 -7.01 -6.46 -8.08
CA LEU A 277 -5.94 -5.72 -8.74
C LEU A 277 -4.58 -6.04 -8.11
N ASN A 278 -4.50 -6.07 -6.78
CA ASN A 278 -3.26 -6.40 -6.09
C ASN A 278 -2.82 -7.85 -6.30
N VAL A 279 -3.74 -8.78 -6.53
CA VAL A 279 -3.44 -10.19 -6.86
C VAL A 279 -3.04 -10.34 -8.34
N ASN A 280 -3.64 -9.55 -9.25
CA ASN A 280 -3.49 -9.69 -10.69
C ASN A 280 -2.88 -8.42 -11.34
N ARG A 281 -1.81 -7.88 -10.75
CA ARG A 281 -1.26 -6.58 -11.19
C ARG A 281 -0.80 -6.56 -12.65
N ASP A 282 -0.24 -7.66 -13.13
CA ASP A 282 0.28 -7.77 -14.50
C ASP A 282 -0.85 -7.96 -15.53
N ASN A 283 -2.05 -8.35 -15.06
CA ASN A 283 -3.23 -8.53 -15.90
C ASN A 283 -4.50 -8.15 -15.11
N PRO A 284 -4.80 -6.85 -14.97
CA PRO A 284 -5.88 -6.37 -14.11
C PRO A 284 -7.29 -6.52 -14.72
N VAL A 285 -7.45 -7.27 -15.83
CA VAL A 285 -8.73 -7.45 -16.53
C VAL A 285 -9.85 -7.91 -15.57
N SER A 286 -9.53 -8.76 -14.60
CA SER A 286 -10.51 -9.29 -13.64
C SER A 286 -10.98 -8.25 -12.61
N ALA A 287 -10.24 -7.16 -12.40
CA ALA A 287 -10.62 -6.07 -11.49
C ALA A 287 -11.57 -5.06 -12.17
N VAL A 288 -11.45 -4.86 -13.49
CA VAL A 288 -12.23 -3.86 -14.24
C VAL A 288 -13.75 -3.97 -14.01
N PRO A 289 -14.40 -5.16 -14.15
CA PRO A 289 -15.84 -5.27 -13.94
C PRO A 289 -16.29 -4.89 -12.52
N VAL A 290 -15.40 -5.06 -11.53
CA VAL A 290 -15.67 -4.75 -10.13
C VAL A 290 -15.70 -3.23 -9.92
N PHE A 291 -14.75 -2.50 -10.52
CA PHE A 291 -14.79 -1.04 -10.51
C PHE A 291 -15.94 -0.48 -11.35
N THR A 292 -16.30 -1.13 -12.46
CA THR A 292 -17.52 -0.79 -13.20
C THR A 292 -18.76 -0.93 -12.32
N SER A 293 -18.85 -2.00 -11.52
CA SER A 293 -19.95 -2.17 -10.55
C SER A 293 -19.96 -1.06 -9.50
N ALA A 294 -18.79 -0.67 -8.96
CA ALA A 294 -18.71 0.48 -8.05
C ALA A 294 -19.29 1.76 -8.67
N LEU A 295 -18.96 2.03 -9.94
CA LEU A 295 -19.43 3.19 -10.70
C LEU A 295 -20.92 3.11 -11.06
N MET A 296 -21.48 1.92 -11.22
CA MET A 296 -22.94 1.76 -11.41
C MET A 296 -23.72 2.20 -10.17
N TYR A 297 -23.19 1.95 -8.97
CA TYR A 297 -23.82 2.39 -7.72
C TYR A 297 -23.54 3.87 -7.41
N LYS A 298 -22.35 4.36 -7.77
CA LYS A 298 -21.97 5.75 -7.56
C LYS A 298 -21.10 6.27 -8.73
N PRO A 299 -21.71 6.87 -9.78
CA PRO A 299 -21.00 7.26 -11.01
C PRO A 299 -19.92 8.33 -10.83
N ASP A 300 -20.00 9.11 -9.76
CA ASP A 300 -19.08 10.16 -9.34
C ASP A 300 -18.11 9.67 -8.24
N CYS A 301 -18.04 8.36 -7.99
CA CYS A 301 -17.08 7.79 -7.05
C CYS A 301 -15.65 7.91 -7.60
N PHE A 302 -15.00 9.02 -7.31
CA PHE A 302 -13.63 9.30 -7.77
C PHE A 302 -12.63 8.22 -7.32
N LEU A 303 -12.84 7.58 -6.16
CA LEU A 303 -12.06 6.40 -5.77
C LEU A 303 -12.12 5.28 -6.82
N ALA A 304 -13.32 4.91 -7.27
CA ALA A 304 -13.50 3.88 -8.28
C ALA A 304 -12.92 4.31 -9.63
N ILE A 305 -13.06 5.58 -10.01
CA ILE A 305 -12.48 6.14 -11.23
C ILE A 305 -10.95 6.03 -11.18
N HIS A 306 -10.32 6.39 -10.06
CA HIS A 306 -8.87 6.29 -9.89
C HIS A 306 -8.37 4.86 -10.01
N LEU A 307 -9.02 3.91 -9.33
CA LEU A 307 -8.62 2.50 -9.36
C LEU A 307 -8.89 1.84 -10.72
N ALA A 308 -9.95 2.25 -11.43
CA ALA A 308 -10.17 1.86 -12.82
C ALA A 308 -9.06 2.41 -13.73
N ALA A 309 -8.62 3.65 -13.52
CA ALA A 309 -7.52 4.26 -14.26
C ALA A 309 -6.21 3.49 -14.07
N GLU A 310 -5.92 3.05 -12.84
CA GLU A 310 -4.77 2.17 -12.57
C GLU A 310 -4.83 0.84 -13.34
N CYS A 311 -6.02 0.23 -13.48
CA CYS A 311 -6.17 -0.95 -14.32
C CYS A 311 -5.90 -0.62 -15.80
N SER A 312 -6.46 0.50 -16.26
CA SER A 312 -6.31 0.96 -17.64
C SER A 312 -4.86 1.30 -17.99
N MET A 313 -4.01 1.67 -17.03
CA MET A 313 -2.57 1.89 -17.32
C MET A 313 -1.89 0.67 -17.97
N VAL A 314 -2.36 -0.55 -17.65
CA VAL A 314 -1.83 -1.80 -18.22
C VAL A 314 -2.61 -2.21 -19.48
N LEU A 315 -3.92 -1.95 -19.50
CA LEU A 315 -4.82 -2.48 -20.55
C LEU A 315 -4.98 -1.53 -21.75
N SER A 316 -5.00 -0.23 -21.50
CA SER A 316 -5.29 0.83 -22.46
C SER A 316 -4.79 2.18 -21.90
N PRO A 317 -3.53 2.57 -22.19
CA PRO A 317 -2.96 3.84 -21.70
C PRO A 317 -3.81 5.07 -22.02
N GLN A 318 -4.46 5.10 -23.19
CA GLN A 318 -5.33 6.20 -23.60
C GLN A 318 -6.57 6.32 -22.70
N ASP A 319 -7.21 5.20 -22.34
CA ASP A 319 -8.33 5.20 -21.40
C ASP A 319 -7.87 5.59 -19.99
N ALA A 320 -6.68 5.17 -19.59
CA ALA A 320 -6.08 5.57 -18.32
C ALA A 320 -5.92 7.09 -18.22
N THR A 321 -5.39 7.73 -19.27
CA THR A 321 -5.24 9.18 -19.36
C THR A 321 -6.59 9.90 -19.18
N GLN A 322 -7.62 9.47 -19.92
CA GLN A 322 -8.96 10.05 -19.80
C GLN A 322 -9.57 9.87 -18.40
N GLN A 323 -9.38 8.69 -17.80
CA GLN A 323 -9.92 8.39 -16.47
C GLN A 323 -9.19 9.18 -15.37
N PHE A 324 -7.86 9.33 -15.43
CA PHE A 324 -7.13 10.18 -14.48
C PHE A 324 -7.50 11.66 -14.63
N GLN A 325 -7.71 12.16 -15.85
CA GLN A 325 -8.22 13.52 -16.07
C GLN A 325 -9.61 13.71 -15.47
N ARG A 326 -10.53 12.76 -15.72
CA ARG A 326 -11.88 12.78 -15.13
C ARG A 326 -11.82 12.71 -13.61
N TYR A 327 -10.93 11.91 -13.05
CA TYR A 327 -10.68 11.85 -11.61
C TYR A 327 -10.29 13.23 -11.07
N LEU A 328 -9.32 13.91 -11.69
CA LEU A 328 -8.86 15.25 -11.27
C LEU A 328 -9.93 16.33 -11.39
N GLN A 329 -10.90 16.18 -12.31
CA GLN A 329 -12.04 17.09 -12.43
C GLN A 329 -13.08 16.90 -11.32
N LEU A 330 -13.21 15.69 -10.77
CA LEU A 330 -14.22 15.34 -9.77
C LEU A 330 -13.71 15.37 -8.33
N ALA A 331 -12.47 14.95 -8.12
CA ALA A 331 -11.87 14.87 -6.79
C ALA A 331 -11.53 16.26 -6.26
N PRO A 332 -11.74 16.54 -4.97
CA PRO A 332 -11.26 17.79 -4.39
C PRO A 332 -9.72 17.84 -4.46
N PRO A 333 -9.09 19.03 -4.60
CA PRO A 333 -7.63 19.14 -4.68
C PRO A 333 -6.87 18.52 -3.50
N CYS A 334 -7.51 18.50 -2.32
CA CYS A 334 -7.00 17.91 -1.08
C CYS A 334 -7.26 16.38 -0.97
N ASP A 335 -7.78 15.73 -2.01
CA ASP A 335 -7.90 14.27 -2.00
C ASP A 335 -6.52 13.61 -1.95
N LYS A 336 -6.43 12.53 -1.16
CA LYS A 336 -5.18 11.80 -0.92
C LYS A 336 -4.56 11.18 -2.17
N ARG A 337 -5.29 11.07 -3.28
CA ARG A 337 -4.80 10.52 -4.56
C ARG A 337 -4.65 11.56 -5.67
N SER A 338 -4.89 12.84 -5.38
CA SER A 338 -4.71 13.94 -6.35
C SER A 338 -3.30 13.94 -6.96
N HIS A 339 -2.27 14.00 -6.10
CA HIS A 339 -0.87 13.91 -6.52
C HIS A 339 -0.53 12.61 -7.26
N TRP A 340 -1.14 11.47 -6.89
CA TRP A 340 -0.92 10.20 -7.61
C TRP A 340 -1.47 10.23 -9.03
N ALA A 341 -2.65 10.80 -9.24
CA ALA A 341 -3.22 10.91 -10.58
C ALA A 341 -2.33 11.78 -11.49
N HIS A 342 -1.80 12.89 -10.97
CA HIS A 342 -0.83 13.70 -11.71
C HIS A 342 0.47 12.95 -12.03
N TYR A 343 1.04 12.20 -11.08
CA TYR A 343 2.21 11.36 -11.38
C TYR A 343 1.91 10.28 -12.43
N CYS A 344 0.74 9.64 -12.38
CA CYS A 344 0.35 8.66 -13.39
C CYS A 344 0.18 9.31 -14.77
N LEU A 345 -0.41 10.50 -14.85
CA LEU A 345 -0.49 11.25 -16.11
C LEU A 345 0.88 11.63 -16.65
N ALA A 346 1.82 12.04 -15.80
CA ALA A 346 3.19 12.32 -16.22
C ALA A 346 3.87 11.09 -16.86
N ILE A 347 3.65 9.90 -16.27
CA ILE A 347 4.16 8.62 -16.81
C ILE A 347 3.47 8.27 -18.14
N LEU A 348 2.15 8.44 -18.24
CA LEU A 348 1.40 8.11 -19.46
C LEU A 348 1.81 9.02 -20.62
N TYR A 349 1.93 10.33 -20.38
CA TYR A 349 2.35 11.26 -21.42
C TYR A 349 3.79 11.06 -21.87
N SER A 350 4.68 10.58 -21.00
CA SER A 350 6.03 10.23 -21.42
C SER A 350 6.06 9.01 -22.34
N TRP A 351 5.20 8.00 -22.11
CA TRP A 351 5.03 6.88 -23.03
C TRP A 351 4.51 7.33 -24.41
N GLU A 352 3.70 8.39 -24.44
CA GLU A 352 3.19 9.01 -25.67
C GLU A 352 4.20 9.98 -26.32
N SER A 353 5.42 10.10 -25.79
CA SER A 353 6.43 11.08 -26.26
C SER A 353 5.95 12.55 -26.21
N ASN A 354 5.04 12.87 -25.28
CA ASN A 354 4.55 14.22 -25.03
C ASN A 354 5.24 14.81 -23.79
N SER A 355 6.51 15.20 -23.94
CA SER A 355 7.37 15.66 -22.85
C SER A 355 6.84 16.91 -22.14
N GLU A 356 6.23 17.85 -22.88
CA GLU A 356 5.66 19.08 -22.32
C GLU A 356 4.54 18.78 -21.31
N LYS A 357 3.56 17.97 -21.70
CA LYS A 357 2.46 17.57 -20.79
C LYS A 357 2.96 16.68 -19.66
N ALA A 358 3.94 15.84 -19.92
CA ALA A 358 4.55 15.01 -18.89
C ALA A 358 5.16 15.90 -17.80
N GLU A 359 5.99 16.88 -18.18
CA GLU A 359 6.65 17.80 -17.25
C GLU A 359 5.63 18.67 -16.50
N GLU A 360 4.61 19.17 -17.20
CA GLU A 360 3.50 19.92 -16.61
C GLU A 360 2.80 19.12 -15.50
N HIS A 361 2.40 17.88 -15.78
CA HIS A 361 1.74 17.04 -14.79
C HIS A 361 2.67 16.61 -13.66
N TYR A 362 3.97 16.46 -13.89
CA TYR A 362 4.93 16.23 -12.83
C TYR A 362 5.01 17.44 -11.87
N LYS A 363 5.05 18.67 -12.40
CA LYS A 363 4.99 19.90 -11.59
C LYS A 363 3.71 19.96 -10.78
N TYR A 364 2.55 19.70 -11.40
CA TYR A 364 1.27 19.64 -10.69
C TYR A 364 1.24 18.55 -9.62
N ALA A 365 1.89 17.40 -9.84
CA ALA A 365 1.98 16.36 -8.81
C ALA A 365 2.76 16.84 -7.58
N VAL A 366 3.88 17.54 -7.79
CA VAL A 366 4.70 18.10 -6.70
C VAL A 366 3.94 19.20 -5.95
N GLU A 367 3.24 20.09 -6.65
CA GLU A 367 2.38 21.11 -6.03
C GLU A 367 1.22 20.47 -5.25
N ALA A 368 0.59 19.43 -5.81
CA ALA A 368 -0.47 18.70 -5.13
C ALA A 368 0.00 18.00 -3.84
N GLU A 369 1.29 17.71 -3.70
CA GLU A 369 1.85 17.19 -2.44
C GLU A 369 1.81 18.22 -1.30
N GLU A 370 1.93 19.51 -1.61
CA GLU A 370 1.82 20.59 -0.62
C GLU A 370 0.42 20.67 0.00
N ASN A 371 -0.58 20.19 -0.75
CA ASN A 371 -1.97 20.11 -0.31
C ASN A 371 -2.33 18.80 0.41
N LEU A 372 -1.36 17.89 0.63
CA LEU A 372 -1.62 16.64 1.32
C LEU A 372 -1.91 16.87 2.80
N LEU A 373 -2.98 16.21 3.28
CA LEU A 373 -3.23 16.12 4.70
C LEU A 373 -2.11 15.32 5.39
N PRO A 374 -1.83 15.61 6.67
CA PRO A 374 -0.84 14.88 7.45
C PRO A 374 -0.99 13.36 7.35
N ASN A 375 0.14 12.66 7.33
CA ASN A 375 0.26 11.20 7.29
C ASN A 375 -0.06 10.54 5.94
N PHE A 376 -0.40 11.30 4.91
CA PHE A 376 -0.37 10.78 3.55
C PHE A 376 1.07 10.68 3.04
N VAL A 377 1.37 9.55 2.40
CA VAL A 377 2.71 9.23 1.90
C VAL A 377 2.71 9.25 0.39
N THR A 378 3.81 9.76 -0.17
CA THR A 378 4.04 9.76 -1.60
C THR A 378 4.42 8.34 -2.06
N GLY A 379 3.78 7.90 -3.13
CA GLY A 379 3.77 6.51 -3.56
C GLY A 379 4.94 6.14 -4.49
N TRP A 380 4.82 4.96 -5.10
CA TRP A 380 5.74 4.49 -6.14
C TRP A 380 5.70 5.39 -7.39
N ALA A 381 4.53 5.97 -7.71
CA ALA A 381 4.31 6.76 -8.92
C ALA A 381 5.25 7.97 -8.99
N LYS A 382 5.54 8.61 -7.85
CA LYS A 382 6.54 9.67 -7.74
C LYS A 382 7.92 9.23 -8.21
N ARG A 383 8.40 8.08 -7.73
CA ARG A 383 9.72 7.56 -8.09
C ARG A 383 9.80 7.18 -9.56
N GLU A 384 8.72 6.65 -10.10
CA GLU A 384 8.63 6.29 -11.51
C GLU A 384 8.62 7.53 -12.40
N ALA A 385 7.80 8.52 -12.06
CA ALA A 385 7.76 9.80 -12.77
C ALA A 385 9.12 10.51 -12.70
N GLN A 386 9.77 10.54 -11.52
CA GLN A 386 11.14 11.05 -11.37
C GLN A 386 12.13 10.35 -12.29
N ARG A 387 12.06 9.02 -12.39
CA ARG A 387 12.94 8.24 -13.27
C ARG A 387 12.76 8.63 -14.73
N VAL A 388 11.53 8.81 -15.18
CA VAL A 388 11.24 9.24 -16.55
C VAL A 388 11.96 10.55 -16.86
N PHE A 389 11.91 11.55 -15.98
CA PHE A 389 12.58 12.84 -16.20
C PHE A 389 14.10 12.82 -15.96
N ASP A 390 14.60 12.03 -15.00
CA ASP A 390 16.03 11.91 -14.70
C ASP A 390 16.81 11.20 -15.84
N LEU A 391 16.11 10.42 -16.69
CA LEU A 391 16.70 9.76 -17.85
C LEU A 391 16.87 10.70 -19.05
N ASP A 392 15.99 11.69 -19.21
CA ASP A 392 16.11 12.71 -20.27
C ASP A 392 17.20 13.76 -19.96
N GLY A 393 17.66 13.86 -18.71
CA GLY A 393 18.73 14.77 -18.28
C GLY A 393 20.18 14.27 -18.48
N ASN A 394 20.38 13.08 -19.07
CA ASN A 394 21.72 12.52 -19.36
C ASN A 394 21.89 12.18 -20.85
N GLU A 395 21.48 13.08 -21.76
CA GLU A 395 22.05 13.13 -23.10
C GLU A 395 23.44 13.82 -23.06
N GLU A 396 24.44 13.16 -22.49
CA GLU A 396 25.84 13.48 -22.76
C GLU A 396 26.44 12.38 -23.66
N GLU A 397 26.73 12.79 -24.90
CA GLU A 397 27.62 12.17 -25.89
C GLU A 397 27.51 10.66 -26.14
N THR A 398 26.59 10.25 -27.02
CA THR A 398 26.87 9.11 -27.91
C THR A 398 27.12 9.62 -29.33
N LYS A 399 28.41 9.69 -29.69
CA LYS A 399 28.90 9.89 -31.07
C LYS A 399 28.18 8.95 -32.05
N PRO A 400 27.95 9.38 -33.31
CA PRO A 400 27.33 8.53 -34.31
C PRO A 400 28.22 7.32 -34.60
N MET A 401 27.67 6.13 -34.35
CA MET A 401 28.34 4.88 -34.69
C MET A 401 28.32 4.74 -36.22
N LYS A 402 29.51 4.71 -36.82
CA LYS A 402 29.75 4.53 -38.25
C LYS A 402 29.02 3.27 -38.77
N GLY A 403 28.47 3.39 -39.98
CA GLY A 403 27.75 2.33 -40.67
C GLY A 403 28.54 1.02 -40.74
N LEU A 404 27.84 -0.06 -40.46
CA LEU A 404 28.27 -1.42 -40.77
C LEU A 404 27.59 -1.83 -42.08
N ASP A 405 28.43 -2.14 -43.06
CA ASP A 405 28.09 -2.66 -44.39
C ASP A 405 27.02 -3.76 -44.33
N THR A 406 25.90 -3.52 -45.01
CA THR A 406 24.93 -4.56 -45.34
C THR A 406 25.40 -5.31 -46.58
N ASN A 407 25.89 -6.53 -46.40
CA ASN A 407 26.01 -7.49 -47.47
C ASN A 407 25.29 -8.77 -47.03
N TYR A 408 23.98 -8.83 -47.29
CA TYR A 408 23.18 -10.04 -47.14
C TYR A 408 22.50 -10.34 -48.48
N LYS A 409 22.84 -11.51 -49.01
CA LYS A 409 22.25 -12.11 -50.20
C LYS A 409 20.78 -12.48 -49.92
N GLU A 410 19.93 -12.16 -50.88
CA GLU A 410 18.55 -12.62 -50.97
C GLU A 410 18.53 -14.14 -51.24
N GLU A 411 17.78 -14.89 -50.44
CA GLU A 411 17.23 -16.18 -50.85
C GLU A 411 15.70 -16.10 -50.76
N GLU A 412 15.08 -16.22 -51.93
CA GLU A 412 13.65 -16.25 -52.17
C GLU A 412 13.01 -17.51 -51.56
N THR A 413 11.90 -17.35 -50.84
CA THR A 413 10.97 -18.45 -50.56
C THR A 413 9.58 -18.15 -51.12
N LYS A 414 9.15 -19.00 -52.04
CA LYS A 414 7.84 -19.02 -52.72
C LYS A 414 6.68 -19.38 -51.76
N PRO A 415 5.44 -18.94 -52.07
CA PRO A 415 4.28 -19.16 -51.20
C PRO A 415 3.61 -20.52 -51.44
N MET A 416 3.15 -21.16 -50.36
CA MET A 416 2.33 -22.38 -50.41
C MET A 416 0.87 -22.05 -50.08
N LYS A 417 -0.04 -22.47 -50.97
CA LYS A 417 -1.49 -22.29 -50.89
C LYS A 417 -2.12 -23.29 -49.90
N CYS A 418 -3.12 -22.81 -49.17
CA CYS A 418 -4.00 -23.60 -48.31
C CYS A 418 -4.86 -24.60 -49.10
N LEU A 419 -5.18 -25.72 -48.44
CA LEU A 419 -6.43 -26.46 -48.60
C LEU A 419 -7.33 -26.14 -47.42
#